data_AF-A0A4P5YTJ1-F1
#
_entry.id   AF-A0A4P5YTJ1-F1
#
_cell.length_a   1.000
_cell.length_b   1.000
_cell.length_c   1.000
_cell.angle_alpha   90.00
_cell.angle_beta   90.00
_cell.angle_gamma   90.00
#
_symmetry.space_group_name_H-M   'P 1'
#
loop_
_entity.id
_entity.type
_entity.pdbx_description
1 polymer ?
#
loop_
_entity_poly.entity_id
_entity_poly.type
_entity_poly.pdbx_seq_one_letter_code
_entity_poly.pdbx_strand_id
1 'polypeptide(L)'
;MKIKKLHPNGTALLPEGTYAAVVKQVEFKNKAGTEEAAKVVIEFALTGRDQALKREYSPRIESRSPLLHDSVTILGRRLNPEEEADGLDPAILRGLNCQVVVRHRPDNNGKLKANAATVLGAVAPATH
;
A
#
# COMPACT_ATOMS: atom_id res chain seq x y z
N MET A 1 1.06 -36.90 -29.62
CA MET A 1 1.09 -36.33 -28.25
C MET A 1 0.50 -34.93 -28.30
N LYS A 2 -0.69 -34.71 -27.72
CA LYS A 2 -1.36 -33.39 -27.72
C LYS A 2 -0.79 -32.55 -26.59
N ILE A 3 0.02 -31.56 -26.96
CA ILE A 3 0.56 -30.54 -26.06
C ILE A 3 -0.63 -29.74 -25.54
N LYS A 4 -0.99 -29.91 -24.26
CA LYS A 4 -1.98 -29.07 -23.60
C LYS A 4 -1.39 -27.66 -23.59
N LYS A 5 -1.94 -26.77 -24.42
CA LYS A 5 -1.77 -25.32 -24.26
C LYS A 5 -2.25 -25.00 -22.84
N LEU A 6 -1.32 -24.75 -21.92
CA LEU A 6 -1.65 -24.14 -20.64
C LEU A 6 -2.27 -22.79 -20.97
N HIS A 7 -3.59 -22.69 -20.78
CA HIS A 7 -4.22 -21.39 -20.65
C HIS A 7 -3.52 -20.64 -19.49
N PRO A 8 -3.04 -19.40 -19.66
CA PRO A 8 -2.64 -18.56 -18.54
C PRO A 8 -3.90 -18.04 -17.82
N ASN A 9 -4.80 -18.94 -17.41
CA ASN A 9 -6.00 -18.63 -16.63
C ASN A 9 -5.78 -19.01 -15.16
N GLY A 10 -4.70 -18.49 -14.61
CA GLY A 10 -4.48 -18.44 -13.18
C GLY A 10 -3.77 -17.13 -12.93
N THR A 11 -4.44 -16.18 -12.29
CA THR A 11 -3.80 -14.99 -11.74
C THR A 11 -2.70 -15.49 -10.81
N ALA A 12 -1.49 -15.63 -11.33
CA ALA A 12 -0.36 -16.14 -10.58
C ALA A 12 -0.17 -15.20 -9.39
N LEU A 13 -0.31 -15.76 -8.18
CA LEU A 13 -0.13 -15.04 -6.95
C LEU A 13 1.20 -14.28 -7.01
N LEU A 14 1.14 -12.97 -6.84
CA LEU A 14 2.31 -12.12 -6.91
C LEU A 14 3.36 -12.66 -5.92
N PRO A 15 4.57 -13.06 -6.35
CA PRO A 15 5.51 -13.74 -5.47
C PRO A 15 5.82 -12.89 -4.23
N GLU A 16 6.03 -13.52 -3.09
CA GLU A 16 6.43 -12.80 -1.89
C GLU A 16 7.79 -12.13 -2.11
N GLY A 17 7.93 -10.91 -1.61
CA GLY A 17 9.13 -10.12 -1.83
C GLY A 17 8.85 -8.63 -1.78
N THR A 18 9.92 -7.85 -1.95
CA THR A 18 9.86 -6.40 -1.96
C THR A 18 9.70 -5.91 -3.39
N TYR A 19 8.73 -5.04 -3.62
CA TYR A 19 8.46 -4.46 -4.93
C TYR A 19 8.49 -2.95 -4.87
N ALA A 20 9.13 -2.33 -5.86
CA ALA A 20 8.97 -0.90 -6.11
C ALA A 20 7.49 -0.63 -6.45
N ALA A 21 6.91 0.36 -5.79
CA ALA A 21 5.52 0.74 -5.95
C ALA A 21 5.35 2.25 -5.96
N VAL A 22 4.26 2.71 -6.54
CA VAL A 22 3.87 4.12 -6.54
C VAL A 22 2.50 4.22 -5.92
N VAL A 23 2.32 5.17 -5.01
CA VAL A 23 0.99 5.47 -4.47
C VAL A 23 0.14 6.05 -5.58
N LYS A 24 -0.76 5.24 -6.13
CA LYS A 24 -1.59 5.62 -7.26
C LYS A 24 -2.81 6.40 -6.83
N GLN A 25 -3.45 5.96 -5.75
CA GLN A 25 -4.69 6.55 -5.25
C GLN A 25 -4.77 6.42 -3.72
N VAL A 26 -5.39 7.40 -3.09
CA VAL A 26 -5.75 7.39 -1.68
C VAL A 26 -7.25 7.66 -1.60
N GLU A 27 -7.99 6.74 -1.00
CA GLU A 27 -9.45 6.79 -0.91
C GLU A 27 -9.88 6.80 0.56
N PHE A 28 -10.67 7.79 0.95
CA PHE A 28 -11.27 7.87 2.27
C PHE A 28 -12.66 7.23 2.23
N LYS A 29 -12.83 6.11 2.91
CA LYS A 29 -14.14 5.46 3.05
C LYS A 29 -14.81 5.99 4.31
N ASN A 30 -15.77 6.87 4.13
CA ASN A 30 -16.57 7.42 5.21
C ASN A 30 -17.52 6.37 5.77
N LYS A 31 -17.88 6.49 7.05
CA LYS A 31 -18.95 5.68 7.64
C LYS A 31 -20.26 6.07 6.96
N ALA A 32 -21.11 5.10 6.65
CA ALA A 32 -22.39 5.37 6.03
C ALA A 32 -23.23 6.30 6.93
N GLY A 33 -23.57 7.49 6.43
CA GLY A 33 -24.35 8.49 7.16
C GLY A 33 -23.56 9.45 8.05
N THR A 34 -22.22 9.45 8.00
CA THR A 34 -21.38 10.45 8.70
C THR A 34 -20.25 10.95 7.82
N GLU A 35 -19.83 12.21 8.01
CA GLU A 35 -18.65 12.80 7.37
C GLU A 35 -17.32 12.26 7.95
N GLU A 36 -17.41 11.43 9.00
CA GLU A 36 -16.25 10.80 9.63
C GLU A 36 -15.68 9.69 8.71
N ALA A 37 -14.42 9.84 8.31
CA ALA A 37 -13.68 8.80 7.61
C ALA A 37 -13.64 7.54 8.51
N ALA A 38 -14.09 6.41 7.99
CA ALA A 38 -14.09 5.13 8.70
C ALA A 38 -12.85 4.30 8.38
N LYS A 39 -12.26 4.48 7.20
CA LYS A 39 -10.99 3.86 6.75
C LYS A 39 -10.32 4.70 5.68
N VAL A 40 -8.99 4.61 5.61
CA VAL A 40 -8.20 5.14 4.50
C VAL A 40 -7.66 3.97 3.69
N VAL A 41 -7.90 3.93 2.39
CA VAL A 41 -7.41 2.89 1.49
C VAL A 41 -6.37 3.50 0.58
N ILE A 42 -5.13 3.04 0.70
CA ILE A 42 -4.03 3.44 -0.19
C ILE A 42 -3.82 2.35 -1.23
N GLU A 43 -3.90 2.73 -2.51
CA GLU A 43 -3.60 1.87 -3.65
C GLU A 43 -2.15 2.10 -4.10
N PHE A 44 -1.35 1.05 -4.03
CA PHE A 44 0.03 0.98 -4.46
C PHE A 44 0.12 0.25 -5.80
N ALA A 45 0.46 0.97 -6.87
CA ALA A 45 0.73 0.38 -8.18
C ALA A 45 2.16 -0.15 -8.23
N LEU A 46 2.34 -1.44 -8.52
CA LEU A 46 3.67 -2.04 -8.58
C LEU A 46 4.39 -1.64 -9.87
N THR A 47 5.61 -1.14 -9.76
CA THR A 47 6.41 -0.73 -10.92
C THR A 47 6.83 -1.96 -11.73
N GLY A 48 6.61 -1.92 -13.04
CA GLY A 48 6.92 -3.04 -13.93
C GLY A 48 5.92 -4.21 -13.87
N ARG A 49 4.77 -4.02 -13.22
CA ARG A 49 3.68 -5.03 -13.15
C ARG A 49 2.32 -4.37 -13.29
N ASP A 50 1.42 -5.00 -14.03
CA ASP A 50 0.01 -4.58 -14.12
C ASP A 50 -0.80 -5.10 -12.92
N GLN A 51 -0.28 -4.86 -11.71
CA GLN A 51 -0.94 -5.23 -10.47
C GLN A 51 -0.86 -4.07 -9.48
N ALA A 52 -1.98 -3.81 -8.80
CA ALA A 52 -2.07 -2.85 -7.72
C ALA A 52 -2.42 -3.56 -6.42
N LEU A 53 -1.79 -3.15 -5.34
CA LEU A 53 -2.07 -3.63 -3.98
C LEU A 53 -2.79 -2.54 -3.22
N LYS A 54 -3.82 -2.91 -2.48
CA LYS A 54 -4.56 -1.99 -1.63
C LYS A 54 -4.23 -2.29 -0.19
N ARG A 55 -3.92 -1.26 0.58
CA ARG A 55 -3.76 -1.36 2.03
C ARG A 55 -4.78 -0.46 2.70
N GLU A 56 -5.55 -1.07 3.59
CA GLU A 56 -6.54 -0.38 4.40
C GLU A 56 -5.89 0.04 5.71
N TYR A 57 -6.13 1.28 6.11
CA TYR A 57 -5.67 1.90 7.33
C TYR A 57 -6.86 2.41 8.14
N SER A 58 -6.65 2.46 9.45
CA SER A 58 -7.56 3.19 10.33
C SER A 58 -7.52 4.68 9.98
N PRO A 59 -8.67 5.37 10.04
CA PRO A 59 -8.80 6.78 9.71
C PRO A 59 -8.23 7.69 10.80
N ARG A 60 -8.14 7.18 12.04
CA ARG A 60 -7.48 7.88 13.13
C ARG A 60 -5.97 7.84 12.92
N ILE A 61 -5.39 9.00 12.67
CA ILE A 61 -3.96 9.23 12.65
C ILE A 61 -3.54 9.62 14.06
N GLU A 62 -3.27 8.63 14.91
CA GLU A 62 -2.66 8.82 16.23
C GLU A 62 -1.13 8.74 16.07
N SER A 63 -0.35 9.25 17.02
CA SER A 63 1.14 9.24 16.95
C SER A 63 1.78 7.85 16.78
N ARG A 64 1.00 6.77 16.87
CA ARG A 64 1.43 5.38 16.63
C ARG A 64 0.66 4.67 15.51
N SER A 65 -0.13 5.40 14.73
CA SER A 65 -0.92 4.80 13.66
C SER A 65 0.00 4.24 12.56
N PRO A 66 -0.30 3.03 12.05
CA PRO A 66 0.48 2.44 10.97
C PRO A 66 0.47 3.30 9.70
N LEU A 67 -0.59 4.10 9.50
CA LEU A 67 -0.68 5.08 8.43
C LEU A 67 0.40 6.16 8.58
N LEU A 68 0.58 6.73 9.77
CA LEU A 68 1.58 7.76 10.04
C LEU A 68 2.99 7.22 9.83
N HIS A 69 3.27 6.01 10.32
CA HIS A 69 4.56 5.35 10.14
C HIS A 69 4.87 5.07 8.67
N ASP A 70 3.92 4.52 7.92
CA ASP A 70 4.08 4.28 6.49
C ASP A 70 4.21 5.61 5.73
N SER A 71 3.50 6.66 6.14
CA SER A 71 3.59 7.99 5.50
C SER A 71 4.97 8.63 5.67
N VAL A 72 5.50 8.64 6.89
CA VAL A 72 6.89 9.08 7.20
C VAL A 72 7.88 8.29 6.35
N THR A 73 7.65 6.99 6.24
CA THR A 73 8.51 6.07 5.48
C THR A 73 8.47 6.39 3.98
N ILE A 74 7.29 6.60 3.40
CA ILE A 74 7.10 6.98 1.99
C ILE A 74 7.69 8.37 1.71
N LEU A 75 7.46 9.34 2.60
CA LEU A 75 7.96 10.71 2.48
C LEU A 75 9.49 10.78 2.65
N GLY A 76 10.11 9.79 3.30
CA GLY A 76 11.55 9.77 3.57
C GLY A 76 12.02 10.87 4.53
N ARG A 77 11.10 11.52 5.24
CA ARG A 77 11.37 12.58 6.22
C ARG A 77 10.49 12.41 7.44
N ARG A 78 10.93 12.96 8.57
CA ARG A 78 10.06 13.11 9.75
C ARG A 78 8.98 14.15 9.46
N LEU A 79 7.82 13.94 10.07
CA LEU A 79 6.75 14.93 10.08
C LEU A 79 7.19 16.14 10.90
N ASN A 80 6.77 17.32 10.46
CA ASN A 80 6.90 18.52 11.26
C ASN A 80 5.89 18.49 12.42
N PRO A 81 6.11 19.28 13.49
CA PRO A 81 5.21 19.30 14.64
C PRO A 81 3.76 19.63 14.27
N GLU A 82 3.56 20.47 13.26
CA GLU A 82 2.25 20.81 12.70
C GLU A 82 1.59 19.60 12.03
N GLU A 83 2.34 18.83 11.24
CA GLU A 83 1.84 17.60 10.60
C GLU A 83 1.56 16.49 11.64
N GLU A 84 2.32 16.45 12.74
CA GLU A 84 2.07 15.52 13.87
C GLU A 84 0.85 15.93 14.71
N ALA A 85 0.58 17.23 14.84
CA ALA A 85 -0.52 17.77 15.65
C ALA A 85 -1.85 17.80 14.90
N ASP A 86 -1.86 18.24 13.64
CA ASP A 86 -3.06 18.36 12.80
C ASP A 86 -3.44 17.02 12.14
N GLY A 87 -2.46 16.11 12.03
CA GLY A 87 -2.58 14.85 11.31
C GLY A 87 -2.18 15.02 9.85
N LEU A 88 -1.29 14.16 9.38
CA LEU A 88 -0.85 14.20 7.98
C LEU A 88 -1.99 13.81 7.04
N ASP A 89 -2.31 14.67 6.08
CA ASP A 89 -3.23 14.31 5.01
C ASP A 89 -2.59 13.25 4.09
N PRO A 90 -3.11 12.01 4.05
CA PRO A 90 -2.48 10.94 3.28
C PRO A 90 -2.57 11.17 1.76
N ALA A 91 -3.36 12.12 1.26
CA ALA A 91 -3.36 12.45 -0.17
C ALA A 91 -2.02 13.03 -0.63
N ILE A 92 -1.20 13.59 0.27
CA ILE A 92 0.18 14.02 -0.03
C ILE A 92 1.06 12.87 -0.53
N LEU A 93 0.71 11.63 -0.18
CA LEU A 93 1.47 10.46 -0.59
C LEU A 93 1.27 10.11 -2.06
N ARG A 94 0.21 10.63 -2.70
CA ARG A 94 -0.14 10.31 -4.08
C ARG A 94 0.99 10.72 -5.04
N GLY A 95 1.40 9.77 -5.87
CA GLY A 95 2.49 9.95 -6.83
C GLY A 95 3.89 9.70 -6.24
N LEU A 96 4.01 9.47 -4.93
CA LEU A 96 5.30 9.13 -4.32
C LEU A 96 5.67 7.68 -4.59
N ASN A 97 6.96 7.49 -4.90
CA ASN A 97 7.57 6.19 -5.02
C ASN A 97 7.81 5.62 -3.61
N CYS A 98 7.63 4.32 -3.47
CA CYS A 98 7.90 3.58 -2.24
C CYS A 98 8.24 2.14 -2.60
N GLN A 99 8.50 1.31 -1.60
CA GLN A 99 8.47 -0.13 -1.79
C GLN A 99 7.42 -0.76 -0.91
N VAL A 100 6.84 -1.87 -1.37
CA VAL A 100 5.91 -2.65 -0.58
C VAL A 100 6.40 -4.08 -0.48
N VAL A 101 6.41 -4.59 0.74
CA VAL A 101 6.69 -5.99 1.01
C VAL A 101 5.39 -6.76 0.84
N VAL A 102 5.38 -7.64 -0.15
CA VAL A 102 4.26 -8.51 -0.43
C VAL A 102 4.44 -9.80 0.31
N ARG A 103 3.41 -10.18 1.07
CA ARG A 103 3.31 -11.48 1.72
C ARG A 103 2.02 -12.16 1.32
N HIS A 104 2.06 -13.48 1.29
CA HIS A 104 0.87 -14.29 1.07
C HIS A 104 0.16 -14.46 2.40
N ARG A 105 -1.11 -14.06 2.47
CA ARG A 105 -1.98 -14.39 3.60
C ARG A 105 -3.22 -15.13 3.13
N PRO A 106 -3.70 -16.12 3.91
CA PRO A 106 -4.99 -16.72 3.64
C PRO A 106 -6.10 -15.67 3.81
N ASP A 107 -6.97 -15.57 2.83
CA ASP A 107 -8.22 -14.83 2.87
C ASP A 107 -9.27 -15.57 3.71
N ASN A 108 -10.41 -14.95 4.03
CA ASN A 108 -11.51 -15.57 4.79
C ASN A 108 -12.01 -16.90 4.17
N ASN A 109 -11.74 -17.14 2.89
CA ASN A 109 -12.08 -18.36 2.19
C ASN A 109 -10.93 -19.39 2.12
N GLY A 110 -9.85 -19.23 2.90
CA GLY A 110 -8.69 -20.12 2.96
C GLY A 110 -7.75 -20.05 1.74
N LYS A 111 -8.03 -19.18 0.76
CA LYS A 111 -7.18 -18.97 -0.42
C LYS A 111 -6.06 -17.98 -0.09
N LEU A 112 -4.82 -18.31 -0.45
CA LEU A 112 -3.71 -17.36 -0.35
C LEU A 112 -3.97 -16.16 -1.28
N LYS A 113 -3.78 -14.96 -0.76
CA LYS A 113 -3.78 -13.70 -1.52
C LYS A 113 -2.50 -12.93 -1.21
N ALA A 114 -1.94 -12.29 -2.24
CA ALA A 114 -0.87 -11.34 -2.09
C ALA A 114 -1.39 -10.07 -1.42
N ASN A 115 -0.80 -9.68 -0.29
CA ASN A 115 -1.17 -8.49 0.44
C ASN A 115 0.08 -7.64 0.74
N ALA A 116 -0.09 -6.32 0.76
CA ALA A 116 0.96 -5.39 1.17
C ALA A 116 1.11 -5.45 2.70
N ALA A 117 2.13 -6.17 3.16
CA ALA A 117 2.38 -6.38 4.58
C ALA A 117 3.06 -5.17 5.25
N THR A 118 4.01 -4.56 4.54
CA THR A 118 4.84 -3.46 5.04
C THR A 118 5.15 -2.51 3.91
N VAL A 119 5.10 -1.20 4.16
CA VAL A 119 5.64 -0.19 3.25
C VAL A 119 7.06 0.13 3.69
N LEU A 120 7.99 0.21 2.75
CA LEU A 120 9.35 0.66 2.94
C LEU A 120 9.54 1.95 2.13
N GLY A 121 10.51 2.75 2.54
CA GLY A 121 10.77 4.03 1.89
C GLY A 121 11.15 3.83 0.44
N ALA A 122 11.03 4.90 -0.35
CA ALA A 122 11.61 4.89 -1.68
C ALA A 122 13.08 4.48 -1.54
N VAL A 123 13.52 3.51 -2.35
CA VAL A 123 14.97 3.30 -2.51
C VAL A 123 15.48 4.58 -3.14
N ALA A 124 16.16 5.40 -2.35
CA ALA A 124 16.92 6.51 -2.88
C ALA A 124 17.80 5.92 -4.00
N PRO A 125 17.85 6.52 -5.21
CA PRO A 125 18.90 6.14 -6.13
C PRO A 125 20.20 6.28 -5.34
N ALA A 126 20.97 5.20 -5.22
CA ALA A 126 22.22 5.21 -4.50
C ALA A 126 23.05 6.36 -5.08
N THR A 127 23.17 7.45 -4.33
CA THR A 127 24.02 8.57 -4.71
C THR A 127 25.44 8.03 -4.60
N HIS A 128 26.02 7.77 -5.77
CA HIS A 128 27.36 7.24 -5.97
C HIS A 128 28.42 8.29 -5.59
#